data_AF-A0A2K8XAL1-F1
#
_entry.id   AF-A0A2K8XAL1-F1
#
_cell.length_a   1.000
_cell.length_b   1.000
_cell.length_c   1.000
_cell.angle_alpha   90.00
_cell.angle_beta   90.00
_cell.angle_gamma   90.00
#
_symmetry.space_group_name_H-M   'P 1'
#
loop_
_entity.id
_entity.type
_entity.pdbx_description
1 polymer ?
#
loop_
_entity_poly.entity_id
_entity_poly.type
_entity_poly.pdbx_seq_one_letter_code
_entity_poly.pdbx_strand_id
1 'polypeptide(L)'
;MQKKTLLILIMMIATLISCNNSTQSESENVLSENNVPKNLNEALNQIDNDLSDSLKTEIRRMTESDFVSESHFGFGIGMRNEWKLWKDSDLSKYFNSIGINHPDDMSGIILTSFHRKLTENQIKLDEQIAYYKDYWDGVELTRLPEETEFPEQNLEFRVSRNYGHYTKDKKWGTVYIQTNPKTDYIWIYDYFYGWKKIDLTTKDKLDKAKIQQTESILNEIYSE
;
A
#
# COMPACT_ATOMS: atom_id res chain seq x y z
N MET A 1 -14.86 -0.81 29.55
CA MET A 1 -14.63 0.62 29.25
C MET A 1 -13.14 1.01 29.19
N GLN A 2 -12.20 0.04 29.09
CA GLN A 2 -10.74 0.29 29.07
C GLN A 2 -10.08 0.14 27.68
N LYS A 3 -10.82 -0.26 26.65
CA LYS A 3 -10.28 -0.40 25.27
C LYS A 3 -10.33 0.88 24.44
N LYS A 4 -11.03 1.93 24.90
CA LYS A 4 -11.23 3.18 24.14
C LYS A 4 -10.21 4.27 24.47
N THR A 5 -9.45 4.13 25.55
CA THR A 5 -8.45 5.14 25.97
C THR A 5 -7.08 4.91 25.31
N LEU A 6 -6.82 3.71 24.77
CA LEU A 6 -5.52 3.33 24.21
C LEU A 6 -5.30 3.82 22.76
N LEU A 7 -6.39 4.03 21.99
CA LEU A 7 -6.30 4.51 20.61
C LEU A 7 -5.82 5.97 20.49
N ILE A 8 -5.91 6.74 21.57
CA ILE A 8 -5.64 8.19 21.55
C ILE A 8 -4.14 8.48 21.72
N LEU A 9 -3.35 7.54 22.25
CA LEU A 9 -1.93 7.80 22.53
C LEU A 9 -1.02 7.64 21.29
N ILE A 10 -1.47 6.93 20.24
CA ILE A 10 -0.71 6.76 18.99
C ILE A 10 -1.03 7.85 17.96
N MET A 11 -2.17 8.55 18.08
CA MET A 11 -2.51 9.71 17.23
C MET A 11 -1.86 11.03 17.69
N MET A 12 -1.37 11.13 18.94
CA MET A 12 -0.94 12.42 19.53
C MET A 12 0.51 12.83 19.30
N ILE A 13 1.28 12.12 18.47
CA ILE A 13 2.66 12.54 18.13
C ILE A 13 2.68 13.61 17.01
N ALA A 14 1.53 13.93 16.40
CA ALA A 14 1.49 14.81 15.23
C ALA A 14 1.26 16.33 15.49
N THR A 15 0.98 16.80 16.71
CA THR A 15 0.52 18.20 16.87
C THR A 15 0.89 18.92 18.18
N LEU A 16 2.15 18.90 18.64
CA LEU A 16 2.57 19.81 19.72
C LEU A 16 4.03 20.29 19.58
N ILE A 17 4.29 21.20 18.65
CA ILE A 17 5.29 22.27 18.85
C ILE A 17 4.77 23.57 18.21
N SER A 18 4.05 24.38 18.99
CA SER A 18 3.95 25.83 18.76
C SER A 18 3.55 26.55 20.04
N CYS A 19 4.40 27.50 20.48
CA CYS A 19 4.26 28.51 21.56
C CYS A 19 4.36 28.00 23.02
N ASN A 20 5.17 28.54 23.95
CA ASN A 20 6.12 29.67 23.99
C ASN A 20 6.99 29.63 25.30
N ASN A 21 8.27 30.03 25.20
CA ASN A 21 9.28 30.56 26.17
C ASN A 21 9.10 30.39 27.71
N SER A 22 10.11 29.90 28.46
CA SER A 22 11.38 30.61 28.75
C SER A 22 12.41 29.71 29.50
N THR A 23 13.67 30.13 29.44
CA THR A 23 14.94 29.60 30.00
C THR A 23 15.72 28.53 29.22
N GLN A 24 17.00 28.84 29.01
CA GLN A 24 17.93 28.35 28.00
C GLN A 24 18.35 26.88 28.16
N SER A 25 18.37 26.17 27.04
CA SER A 25 19.57 25.48 26.56
C SER A 25 19.60 25.57 25.04
N GLU A 26 20.58 26.30 24.49
CA GLU A 26 20.89 26.27 23.07
C GLU A 26 21.36 24.85 22.71
N SER A 27 20.43 24.03 22.21
CA SER A 27 20.74 23.09 21.15
C SER A 27 19.74 23.39 20.04
N GLU A 28 20.12 24.30 19.14
CA GLU A 28 19.51 24.33 17.81
C GLU A 28 19.59 22.90 17.27
N ASN A 29 18.45 22.20 17.29
CA ASN A 29 18.31 20.94 16.57
C ASN A 29 18.22 21.32 15.10
N VAL A 30 19.38 21.65 14.53
CA VAL A 30 19.65 21.45 13.12
C VAL A 30 19.28 19.99 12.90
N LEU A 31 18.11 19.75 12.30
CA LEU A 31 17.75 18.45 11.75
C LEU A 31 18.74 18.19 10.62
N SER A 32 19.94 17.78 11.02
CA SER A 32 21.02 17.46 10.11
C SER A 32 20.53 16.34 9.22
N GLU A 33 20.95 16.36 7.96
CA GLU A 33 20.67 15.30 6.98
C GLU A 33 21.13 13.89 7.42
N ASN A 34 21.71 13.75 8.62
CA ASN A 34 22.24 12.51 9.21
C ASN A 34 21.20 11.59 9.91
N ASN A 35 19.90 11.89 9.87
CA ASN A 35 18.87 11.11 10.59
C ASN A 35 18.09 10.09 9.74
N VAL A 36 18.42 9.93 8.46
CA VAL A 36 17.79 8.93 7.59
C VAL A 36 18.67 7.68 7.55
N PRO A 37 18.14 6.48 7.86
CA PRO A 37 18.92 5.24 7.76
C PRO A 37 19.42 5.01 6.32
N LYS A 38 20.53 4.31 6.15
CA LYS A 38 21.06 3.99 4.81
C LYS A 38 20.59 2.65 4.28
N ASN A 39 20.12 1.77 5.15
CA ASN A 39 19.73 0.39 4.83
C ASN A 39 18.78 -0.16 5.90
N LEU A 40 18.27 -1.37 5.68
CA LEU A 40 17.34 -2.03 6.60
C LEU A 40 17.91 -2.18 8.01
N ASN A 41 19.18 -2.58 8.18
CA ASN A 41 19.74 -2.79 9.52
C ASN A 41 19.82 -1.50 10.34
N GLU A 42 20.21 -0.39 9.70
CA GLU A 42 20.20 0.92 10.33
C GLU A 42 18.78 1.35 10.70
N ALA A 43 17.80 1.13 9.81
CA ALA A 43 16.40 1.41 10.08
C ALA A 43 15.89 0.62 11.31
N LEU A 44 16.19 -0.67 11.39
CA LEU A 44 15.80 -1.52 12.52
C LEU A 44 16.48 -1.14 13.83
N ASN A 45 17.70 -0.62 13.79
CA ASN A 45 18.41 -0.15 14.98
C ASN A 45 17.88 1.20 15.45
N GLN A 46 17.55 2.10 14.52
CA GLN A 46 16.95 3.39 14.86
C GLN A 46 15.59 3.19 15.54
N ILE A 47 14.71 2.34 14.98
CA ILE A 47 13.42 2.02 15.62
C ILE A 47 13.62 1.41 17.02
N ASP A 48 14.54 0.47 17.18
CA ASP A 48 14.79 -0.17 18.48
C ASP A 48 15.28 0.81 19.55
N ASN A 49 16.06 1.81 19.15
CA ASN A 49 16.55 2.87 20.03
C ASN A 49 15.46 3.91 20.37
N ASP A 50 14.60 4.23 19.41
CA ASP A 50 13.57 5.27 19.56
C ASP A 50 12.35 4.76 20.37
N LEU A 51 12.06 3.46 20.32
CA LEU A 51 10.93 2.88 21.05
C LEU A 51 11.29 2.51 22.50
N SER A 52 10.45 2.96 23.44
CA SER A 52 10.55 2.55 24.85
C SER A 52 10.37 1.04 25.04
N ASP A 53 10.98 0.48 26.09
CA ASP A 53 10.84 -0.95 26.44
C ASP A 53 9.39 -1.37 26.69
N SER A 54 8.55 -0.47 27.20
CA SER A 54 7.11 -0.71 27.39
C SER A 54 6.43 -0.92 26.05
N LEU A 55 6.66 -0.04 25.08
CA LEU A 55 6.08 -0.15 23.75
C LEU A 55 6.62 -1.39 23.01
N LYS A 56 7.92 -1.67 23.11
CA LYS A 56 8.52 -2.92 22.60
C LYS A 56 7.86 -4.16 23.21
N THR A 57 7.53 -4.13 24.50
CA THR A 57 6.81 -5.22 25.17
C THR A 57 5.40 -5.41 24.63
N GLU A 58 4.67 -4.33 24.35
CA GLU A 58 3.35 -4.44 23.73
C GLU A 58 3.43 -4.99 22.31
N ILE A 59 4.38 -4.52 21.48
CA ILE A 59 4.58 -5.02 20.12
C ILE A 59 4.88 -6.52 20.11
N ARG A 60 5.70 -7.02 21.04
CA ARG A 60 5.99 -8.47 21.17
C ARG A 60 4.74 -9.32 21.44
N ARG A 61 3.67 -8.75 22.00
CA ARG A 61 2.41 -9.46 22.28
C ARG A 61 1.47 -9.49 21.09
N MET A 62 1.72 -8.65 20.08
CA MET A 62 0.94 -8.62 18.85
C MET A 62 1.39 -9.73 17.90
N THR A 63 0.48 -10.23 17.08
CA THR A 63 0.89 -11.01 15.91
C THR A 63 1.60 -10.09 14.91
N GLU A 64 2.43 -10.65 14.04
CA GLU A 64 3.10 -9.89 12.97
C GLU A 64 2.08 -9.13 12.12
N SER A 65 0.99 -9.81 11.73
CA SER A 65 -0.09 -9.21 10.93
C SER A 65 -0.78 -8.04 11.64
N ASP A 66 -1.10 -8.19 12.93
CA ASP A 66 -1.74 -7.12 13.69
C ASP A 66 -0.81 -5.91 13.81
N PHE A 67 0.46 -6.13 14.16
CA PHE A 67 1.43 -5.04 14.29
C PHE A 67 1.62 -4.28 12.98
N VAL A 68 1.82 -4.99 11.87
CA VAL A 68 2.03 -4.37 10.55
C VAL A 68 0.77 -3.62 10.11
N SER A 69 -0.42 -4.22 10.25
CA SER A 69 -1.67 -3.59 9.84
C SER A 69 -2.00 -2.35 10.68
N GLU A 70 -1.85 -2.42 12.00
CA GLU A 70 -2.15 -1.29 12.90
C GLU A 70 -1.12 -0.17 12.76
N SER A 71 0.13 -0.49 12.44
CA SER A 71 1.20 0.49 12.27
C SER A 71 1.18 1.17 10.90
N HIS A 72 0.54 0.59 9.88
CA HIS A 72 0.67 1.00 8.48
C HIS A 72 0.36 2.49 8.23
N PHE A 73 -0.76 2.99 8.77
CA PHE A 73 -1.22 4.37 8.55
C PHE A 73 -0.65 5.36 9.56
N GLY A 74 -0.33 4.94 10.77
CA GLY A 74 0.28 5.81 11.77
C GLY A 74 1.79 5.86 11.56
N PHE A 75 2.46 4.92 12.20
CA PHE A 75 3.92 4.83 12.21
C PHE A 75 4.52 4.69 10.80
N GLY A 76 3.88 3.89 9.94
CA GLY A 76 4.33 3.69 8.56
C GLY A 76 4.30 4.98 7.73
N ILE A 77 3.23 5.79 7.80
CA ILE A 77 3.19 7.08 7.07
C ILE A 77 4.26 8.03 7.59
N GLY A 78 4.42 8.14 8.91
CA GLY A 78 5.46 8.96 9.53
C GLY A 78 6.85 8.58 9.01
N MET A 79 7.18 7.28 9.11
CA MET A 79 8.43 6.71 8.61
C MET A 79 8.68 7.04 7.13
N ARG A 80 7.68 6.87 6.25
CA ARG A 80 7.82 7.17 4.80
C ARG A 80 8.18 8.63 4.54
N ASN A 81 7.60 9.55 5.30
CA ASN A 81 7.82 10.98 5.15
C ASN A 81 9.15 11.43 5.77
N GLU A 82 9.41 11.01 7.00
CA GLU A 82 10.62 11.39 7.75
C GLU A 82 11.89 10.81 7.11
N TRP A 83 11.83 9.55 6.66
CA TRP A 83 12.96 8.90 5.99
C TRP A 83 13.00 9.15 4.48
N LYS A 84 12.16 10.08 4.00
CA LYS A 84 12.14 10.55 2.61
C LYS A 84 12.05 9.38 1.61
N LEU A 85 11.26 8.36 1.92
CA LEU A 85 11.17 7.15 1.08
C LEU A 85 10.58 7.46 -0.30
N TRP A 86 9.79 8.52 -0.41
CA TRP A 86 9.30 9.07 -1.69
C TRP A 86 10.33 9.88 -2.48
N LYS A 87 11.52 10.17 -1.91
CA LYS A 87 12.49 11.12 -2.46
C LYS A 87 13.93 10.61 -2.29
N ASP A 88 14.37 9.70 -3.16
CA ASP A 88 15.78 9.27 -3.41
C ASP A 88 16.76 9.30 -2.21
N SER A 89 16.28 9.02 -1.00
CA SER A 89 17.10 8.87 0.19
C SER A 89 17.97 7.61 0.10
N ASP A 90 19.03 7.52 0.89
CA ASP A 90 19.89 6.34 0.88
C ASP A 90 19.11 5.07 1.22
N LEU A 91 18.14 5.14 2.16
CA LEU A 91 17.23 4.03 2.44
C LEU A 91 16.40 3.64 1.22
N SER A 92 15.81 4.61 0.53
CA SER A 92 15.00 4.34 -0.67
C SER A 92 15.86 3.73 -1.78
N LYS A 93 17.10 4.23 -1.97
CA LYS A 93 18.06 3.69 -2.94
C LYS A 93 18.46 2.26 -2.59
N TYR A 94 18.65 1.96 -1.30
CA TYR A 94 18.88 0.60 -0.83
C TYR A 94 17.73 -0.32 -1.23
N PHE A 95 16.46 0.06 -0.96
CA PHE A 95 15.30 -0.74 -1.35
C PHE A 95 15.16 -0.87 -2.88
N ASN A 96 15.35 0.22 -3.61
CA ASN A 96 15.33 0.20 -5.08
C ASN A 96 16.38 -0.77 -5.63
N SER A 97 17.58 -0.82 -5.03
CA SER A 97 18.66 -1.73 -5.46
C SER A 97 18.34 -3.22 -5.28
N ILE A 98 17.41 -3.57 -4.38
CA ILE A 98 16.92 -4.94 -4.17
C ILE A 98 15.56 -5.19 -4.86
N GLY A 99 15.07 -4.21 -5.62
CA GLY A 99 13.87 -4.32 -6.45
C GLY A 99 12.56 -3.97 -5.74
N ILE A 100 12.62 -3.17 -4.67
CA ILE A 100 11.44 -2.65 -3.96
C ILE A 100 11.39 -1.14 -4.18
N ASN A 101 10.42 -0.68 -4.97
CA ASN A 101 10.37 0.71 -5.42
C ASN A 101 9.26 1.54 -4.75
N HIS A 102 8.21 0.90 -4.24
CA HIS A 102 7.08 1.63 -3.66
C HIS A 102 7.30 1.88 -2.16
N PRO A 103 7.20 3.12 -1.66
CA PRO A 103 7.45 3.43 -0.25
C PRO A 103 6.55 2.70 0.76
N ASP A 104 5.31 2.37 0.39
CA ASP A 104 4.44 1.55 1.25
C ASP A 104 5.06 0.16 1.48
N ASP A 105 5.65 -0.46 0.46
CA ASP A 105 6.31 -1.76 0.56
C ASP A 105 7.59 -1.66 1.39
N MET A 106 8.40 -0.62 1.16
CA MET A 106 9.61 -0.36 1.96
C MET A 106 9.25 -0.30 3.44
N SER A 107 8.24 0.51 3.80
CA SER A 107 7.78 0.62 5.19
C SER A 107 7.16 -0.68 5.71
N GLY A 108 6.43 -1.44 4.89
CA GLY A 108 5.91 -2.75 5.24
C GLY A 108 7.01 -3.76 5.57
N ILE A 109 8.09 -3.79 4.77
CA ILE A 109 9.26 -4.64 5.01
C ILE A 109 9.97 -4.23 6.30
N ILE A 110 10.14 -2.93 6.55
CA ILE A 110 10.78 -2.43 7.78
C ILE A 110 9.97 -2.86 9.02
N LEU A 111 8.65 -2.65 9.00
CA LEU A 111 7.76 -3.00 10.12
C LEU A 111 7.76 -4.52 10.38
N THR A 112 7.62 -5.31 9.32
CA THR A 112 7.66 -6.78 9.40
C THR A 112 9.00 -7.26 9.97
N SER A 113 10.10 -6.72 9.44
CA SER A 113 11.45 -7.08 9.87
C SER A 113 11.74 -6.64 11.31
N PHE A 114 11.19 -5.51 11.75
CA PHE A 114 11.30 -5.04 13.13
C PHE A 114 10.56 -5.97 14.09
N HIS A 115 9.32 -6.36 13.78
CA HIS A 115 8.57 -7.31 14.60
C HIS A 115 9.31 -8.64 14.71
N ARG A 116 9.84 -9.16 13.60
CA ARG A 116 10.65 -10.40 13.58
C ARG A 116 11.92 -10.27 14.42
N LYS A 117 12.69 -9.18 14.29
CA LYS A 117 13.86 -8.89 15.13
C LYS A 117 13.49 -8.88 16.61
N LEU A 118 12.39 -8.22 16.96
CA LEU A 118 11.95 -8.04 18.34
C LEU A 118 11.47 -9.34 19.00
N THR A 119 10.95 -10.27 18.19
CA THR A 119 10.45 -11.59 18.58
C THR A 119 11.44 -12.73 18.30
N GLU A 120 12.69 -12.40 17.97
CA GLU A 120 13.77 -13.36 17.69
C GLU A 120 13.49 -14.32 16.52
N ASN A 121 12.62 -13.90 15.60
CA ASN A 121 12.32 -14.63 14.36
C ASN A 121 13.27 -14.22 13.23
N GLN A 122 13.52 -15.15 12.29
CA GLN A 122 14.31 -14.85 11.10
C GLN A 122 13.61 -13.77 10.25
N ILE A 123 14.34 -12.73 9.83
CA ILE A 123 13.80 -11.64 9.00
C ILE A 123 13.26 -12.15 7.67
N LYS A 124 13.90 -13.16 7.04
CA LYS A 124 13.49 -13.73 5.74
C LYS A 124 13.24 -12.63 4.68
N LEU A 125 14.22 -11.73 4.50
CA LEU A 125 14.08 -10.57 3.61
C LEU A 125 13.77 -11.00 2.16
N ASP A 126 14.40 -12.04 1.66
CA ASP A 126 14.16 -12.55 0.30
C ASP A 126 12.71 -12.99 0.08
N GLU A 127 12.08 -13.61 1.09
CA GLU A 127 10.65 -14.00 1.03
C GLU A 127 9.75 -12.77 0.99
N GLN A 128 10.08 -11.72 1.76
CA GLN A 128 9.35 -10.45 1.74
C GLN A 128 9.49 -9.75 0.38
N ILE A 129 10.70 -9.74 -0.21
CA ILE A 129 10.94 -9.16 -1.54
C ILE A 129 10.16 -9.91 -2.61
N ALA A 130 10.21 -11.25 -2.59
CA ALA A 130 9.49 -12.08 -3.54
C ALA A 130 7.97 -11.83 -3.49
N TYR A 131 7.41 -11.68 -2.29
CA TYR A 131 6.01 -11.34 -2.11
C TYR A 131 5.61 -10.02 -2.81
N TYR A 132 6.39 -8.95 -2.63
CA TYR A 132 6.07 -7.66 -3.26
C TYR A 132 6.30 -7.67 -4.77
N LYS A 133 7.29 -8.41 -5.27
CA LYS A 133 7.47 -8.58 -6.72
C LYS A 133 6.28 -9.30 -7.35
N ASP A 134 5.84 -10.41 -6.75
CA ASP A 134 4.64 -11.15 -7.19
C ASP A 134 3.37 -10.26 -7.16
N TYR A 135 3.24 -9.42 -6.12
CA TYR A 135 2.15 -8.46 -6.02
C TYR A 135 2.14 -7.47 -7.20
N TRP A 136 3.27 -6.83 -7.52
CA TRP A 136 3.36 -5.83 -8.58
C TRP A 136 3.37 -6.41 -9.99
N ASP A 137 3.88 -7.63 -10.19
CA ASP A 137 3.75 -8.36 -11.47
C ASP A 137 2.26 -8.54 -11.84
N GLY A 138 1.40 -8.74 -10.85
CA GLY A 138 -0.06 -8.78 -11.05
C GLY A 138 -0.69 -7.41 -11.39
N VAL A 139 -0.04 -6.29 -11.06
CA VAL A 139 -0.55 -4.94 -11.33
C VAL A 139 -0.39 -4.56 -12.80
N GLU A 140 0.61 -5.08 -13.52
CA GLU A 140 0.71 -4.86 -14.98
C GLU A 140 -0.55 -5.34 -15.72
N LEU A 141 -1.23 -6.37 -15.19
CA LEU A 141 -2.49 -6.93 -15.67
C LEU A 141 -3.69 -5.99 -15.45
N THR A 142 -3.46 -4.83 -14.83
CA THR A 142 -4.46 -3.78 -14.64
C THR A 142 -4.22 -2.60 -15.57
N ARG A 143 -3.17 -2.59 -16.41
CA ARG A 143 -2.93 -1.47 -17.33
C ARG A 143 -3.96 -1.48 -18.47
N LEU A 144 -4.51 -0.30 -18.77
CA LEU A 144 -5.29 -0.08 -19.98
C LEU A 144 -4.43 -0.27 -21.23
N PRO A 145 -4.99 -0.77 -22.34
CA PRO A 145 -4.27 -0.87 -23.59
C PRO A 145 -4.03 0.53 -24.16
N GLU A 146 -3.18 0.65 -25.18
CA GLU A 146 -2.93 1.96 -25.81
C GLU A 146 -4.20 2.47 -26.52
N GLU A 147 -4.38 3.79 -26.65
CA GLU A 147 -5.61 4.35 -27.27
C GLU A 147 -5.86 3.83 -28.70
N THR A 148 -4.81 3.47 -29.41
CA THR A 148 -4.87 2.87 -30.75
C THR A 148 -5.53 1.50 -30.77
N GLU A 149 -5.61 0.83 -29.63
CA GLU A 149 -6.22 -0.48 -29.44
C GLU A 149 -7.66 -0.37 -28.95
N PHE A 150 -8.17 0.85 -28.75
CA PHE A 150 -9.55 1.05 -28.31
C PHE A 150 -10.51 0.70 -29.45
N PRO A 151 -11.63 0.03 -29.14
CA PRO A 151 -12.59 -0.34 -30.16
C PRO A 151 -13.36 0.86 -30.73
N GLU A 152 -13.39 1.98 -29.99
CA GLU A 152 -14.05 3.23 -30.39
C GLU A 152 -13.28 4.46 -29.90
N GLN A 153 -13.42 5.57 -30.63
CA GLN A 153 -12.86 6.86 -30.22
C GLN A 153 -13.72 7.51 -29.13
N ASN A 154 -13.08 8.34 -28.29
CA ASN A 154 -13.73 9.13 -27.22
C ASN A 154 -14.29 8.27 -26.07
N LEU A 155 -13.70 7.12 -25.78
CA LEU A 155 -14.03 6.37 -24.57
C LEU A 155 -13.57 7.12 -23.32
N GLU A 156 -14.46 7.23 -22.33
CA GLU A 156 -14.18 7.84 -21.03
C GLU A 156 -14.10 6.76 -19.95
N PHE A 157 -12.94 6.68 -19.28
CA PHE A 157 -12.65 5.72 -18.23
C PHE A 157 -13.10 6.25 -16.88
N ARG A 158 -14.38 6.04 -16.57
CA ARG A 158 -15.01 6.62 -15.38
C ARG A 158 -14.97 5.70 -14.17
N VAL A 159 -14.94 4.39 -14.41
CA VAL A 159 -15.10 3.39 -13.35
C VAL A 159 -14.19 2.20 -13.61
N SER A 160 -13.51 1.73 -12.57
CA SER A 160 -12.81 0.45 -12.58
C SER A 160 -13.20 -0.40 -11.35
N ARG A 161 -13.06 -1.72 -11.47
CA ARG A 161 -13.29 -2.68 -10.39
C ARG A 161 -12.16 -3.69 -10.38
N ASN A 162 -11.46 -3.75 -9.26
CA ASN A 162 -10.45 -4.77 -9.02
C ASN A 162 -11.13 -6.06 -8.57
N TYR A 163 -10.55 -7.20 -8.92
CA TYR A 163 -10.91 -8.53 -8.42
C TYR A 163 -9.63 -9.37 -8.26
N GLY A 164 -9.74 -10.66 -7.99
CA GLY A 164 -8.56 -11.54 -7.98
C GLY A 164 -8.06 -11.93 -6.59
N HIS A 165 -8.14 -11.03 -5.60
CA HIS A 165 -7.65 -11.28 -4.23
C HIS A 165 -8.31 -12.50 -3.54
N TYR A 166 -9.51 -12.87 -3.97
CA TYR A 166 -10.31 -13.95 -3.39
C TYR A 166 -10.42 -15.18 -4.30
N THR A 167 -9.64 -15.23 -5.36
CA THR A 167 -9.73 -16.24 -6.42
C THR A 167 -8.74 -17.37 -6.17
N LYS A 168 -8.99 -18.55 -6.75
CA LYS A 168 -8.17 -19.75 -6.54
C LYS A 168 -6.72 -19.56 -7.00
N ASP A 169 -6.53 -18.79 -8.08
CA ASP A 169 -5.23 -18.52 -8.67
C ASP A 169 -4.64 -17.16 -8.21
N LYS A 170 -5.38 -16.41 -7.39
CA LYS A 170 -5.00 -15.13 -6.75
C LYS A 170 -4.46 -14.05 -7.70
N LYS A 171 -4.72 -14.14 -9.00
CA LYS A 171 -4.26 -13.16 -9.98
C LYS A 171 -5.09 -11.89 -9.87
N TRP A 172 -4.43 -10.76 -9.64
CA TRP A 172 -5.06 -9.45 -9.67
C TRP A 172 -5.55 -9.14 -11.09
N GLY A 173 -6.77 -8.61 -11.19
CA GLY A 173 -7.35 -8.16 -12.43
C GLY A 173 -8.21 -6.93 -12.19
N THR A 174 -8.37 -6.11 -13.23
CA THR A 174 -9.19 -4.92 -13.19
C THR A 174 -10.06 -4.87 -14.42
N VAL A 175 -11.37 -4.89 -14.21
CA VAL A 175 -12.32 -4.52 -15.25
C VAL A 175 -12.51 -3.01 -15.22
N TYR A 176 -12.29 -2.38 -16.37
CA TYR A 176 -12.62 -0.99 -16.61
C TYR A 176 -13.96 -0.93 -17.31
N ILE A 177 -14.82 -0.01 -16.85
CA ILE A 177 -16.11 0.28 -17.47
C ILE A 177 -15.99 1.65 -18.13
N GLN A 178 -16.15 1.67 -19.45
CA GLN A 178 -16.01 2.86 -20.26
C GLN A 178 -17.33 3.26 -20.90
N THR A 179 -17.57 4.56 -20.94
CA THR A 179 -18.72 5.16 -21.62
C THR A 179 -18.24 6.01 -22.78
N ASN A 180 -19.04 6.11 -23.84
CA ASN A 180 -18.76 7.01 -24.95
C ASN A 180 -19.78 8.17 -24.91
N PRO A 181 -19.38 9.44 -24.78
CA PRO A 181 -20.33 10.55 -24.72
C PRO A 181 -21.09 10.78 -26.05
N LYS A 182 -20.65 10.14 -27.14
CA LYS A 182 -21.26 10.27 -28.47
C LYS A 182 -22.22 9.13 -28.81
N THR A 183 -22.31 8.09 -27.98
CA THR A 183 -23.14 6.90 -28.25
C THR A 183 -23.69 6.32 -26.95
N ASP A 184 -24.77 5.55 -26.98
CA ASP A 184 -25.25 4.83 -25.79
C ASP A 184 -24.46 3.54 -25.50
N TYR A 185 -23.35 3.29 -26.20
CA TYR A 185 -22.54 2.10 -25.99
C TYR A 185 -21.75 2.17 -24.69
N ILE A 186 -21.76 1.04 -23.99
CA ILE A 186 -20.95 0.79 -22.81
C ILE A 186 -19.96 -0.29 -23.18
N TRP A 187 -18.70 0.03 -23.00
CA TRP A 187 -17.60 -0.90 -23.15
C TRP A 187 -17.11 -1.32 -21.78
N ILE A 188 -16.60 -2.55 -21.73
CA ILE A 188 -15.70 -2.96 -20.67
C ILE A 188 -14.39 -3.44 -21.28
N TYR A 189 -13.32 -3.27 -20.53
CA TYR A 189 -12.03 -3.88 -20.82
C TYR A 189 -11.52 -4.60 -19.59
N ASP A 190 -11.06 -5.83 -19.79
CA ASP A 190 -10.25 -6.55 -18.82
C ASP A 190 -9.02 -7.13 -19.53
N TYR A 191 -7.86 -7.15 -18.89
CA TYR A 191 -6.63 -7.65 -19.51
C TYR A 191 -6.74 -9.12 -19.94
N PHE A 192 -7.39 -9.97 -19.15
CA PHE A 192 -7.49 -11.40 -19.43
C PHE A 192 -8.57 -11.72 -20.48
N TYR A 193 -9.62 -10.90 -20.54
CA TYR A 193 -10.78 -11.17 -21.38
C TYR A 193 -10.87 -10.27 -22.63
N GLY A 194 -10.14 -9.17 -22.66
CA GLY A 194 -10.17 -8.17 -23.72
C GLY A 194 -11.36 -7.20 -23.64
N TRP A 195 -11.76 -6.68 -24.79
CA TRP A 195 -12.87 -5.72 -24.92
C TRP A 195 -14.22 -6.42 -25.10
N LYS A 196 -15.27 -5.92 -24.44
CA LYS A 196 -16.65 -6.36 -24.67
C LYS A 196 -17.65 -5.22 -24.57
N LYS A 197 -18.63 -5.20 -25.48
CA LYS A 197 -19.82 -4.34 -25.35
C LYS A 197 -20.79 -4.97 -24.36
N ILE A 198 -21.37 -4.17 -23.49
CA ILE A 198 -22.39 -4.61 -22.52
C ILE A 198 -23.59 -3.67 -22.53
N ASP A 199 -24.72 -4.14 -21.98
CA ASP A 199 -25.91 -3.32 -21.79
C ASP A 199 -25.91 -2.58 -20.44
N LEU A 200 -26.88 -1.68 -20.27
CA LEU A 200 -27.03 -0.88 -19.05
C LEU A 200 -27.32 -1.74 -17.81
N THR A 201 -28.03 -2.86 -17.97
CA THR A 201 -28.37 -3.76 -16.86
C THR A 201 -27.11 -4.44 -16.32
N THR A 202 -26.25 -4.90 -17.23
CA THR A 202 -24.95 -5.52 -16.93
C THR A 202 -24.01 -4.50 -16.32
N LYS A 203 -23.97 -3.27 -16.85
CA LYS A 203 -23.21 -2.17 -16.26
C LYS A 203 -23.63 -1.89 -14.82
N ASP A 204 -24.93 -1.77 -14.57
CA ASP A 204 -25.45 -1.53 -13.23
C ASP A 204 -25.14 -2.66 -12.24
N LYS A 205 -25.12 -3.92 -12.73
CA LYS A 205 -24.71 -5.09 -11.94
C LYS A 205 -23.23 -4.99 -11.55
N LEU A 206 -22.35 -4.65 -12.50
CA LEU A 206 -20.91 -4.44 -12.24
C LEU A 206 -20.66 -3.24 -11.31
N ASP A 207 -21.37 -2.13 -11.51
CA ASP A 207 -21.21 -0.93 -10.68
C ASP A 207 -21.52 -1.21 -9.21
N LYS A 208 -22.49 -2.09 -8.94
CA LYS A 208 -22.94 -2.45 -7.59
C LYS A 208 -22.24 -3.70 -7.03
N ALA A 209 -21.37 -4.34 -7.82
CA ALA A 209 -20.71 -5.57 -7.42
C ALA A 209 -19.74 -5.34 -6.26
N LYS A 210 -19.74 -6.27 -5.30
CA LYS A 210 -18.63 -6.36 -4.33
C LYS A 210 -17.40 -6.94 -5.03
N ILE A 211 -16.22 -6.64 -4.50
CA ILE A 211 -14.95 -7.16 -5.02
C ILE A 211 -14.94 -8.70 -5.12
N GLN A 212 -15.56 -9.41 -4.17
CA GLN A 212 -15.67 -10.88 -4.18
C GLN A 212 -16.59 -11.42 -5.28
N GLN A 213 -17.49 -10.60 -5.82
CA GLN A 213 -18.48 -11.00 -6.83
C GLN A 213 -18.02 -10.67 -8.25
N THR A 214 -17.07 -9.75 -8.39
CA THR A 214 -16.68 -9.17 -9.68
C THR A 214 -16.22 -10.25 -10.66
N GLU A 215 -15.37 -11.18 -10.24
CA GLU A 215 -14.89 -12.28 -11.11
C GLU A 215 -16.03 -13.16 -11.63
N SER A 216 -16.97 -13.56 -10.77
CA SER A 216 -18.11 -14.39 -11.17
C SER A 216 -18.97 -13.68 -12.22
N ILE A 217 -19.15 -12.36 -12.09
CA ILE A 217 -19.91 -11.56 -13.05
C ILE A 217 -19.16 -11.47 -14.38
N LEU A 218 -17.84 -11.30 -14.36
CA LEU A 218 -17.04 -11.31 -15.58
C LEU A 218 -17.10 -12.66 -16.30
N ASN A 219 -17.03 -13.76 -15.57
CA ASN A 219 -17.17 -15.10 -16.15
C ASN A 219 -18.51 -15.26 -16.88
N GLU A 220 -19.62 -14.79 -16.29
CA GLU A 220 -20.93 -14.78 -16.95
C GLU A 220 -20.87 -13.93 -18.23
N ILE A 221 -20.41 -12.69 -18.12
CA ILE A 221 -20.34 -11.74 -19.25
C ILE A 221 -19.53 -12.32 -20.41
N TYR A 222 -18.35 -12.89 -20.15
CA TYR A 222 -17.45 -13.37 -21.21
C TYR A 222 -17.74 -14.80 -21.69
N SER A 223 -18.67 -15.51 -21.04
CA SER A 223 -19.14 -16.83 -21.50
C SER A 223 -20.22 -16.78 -22.58
N GLU A 224 -20.87 -15.63 -22.76
CA GLU A 224 -21.89 -15.35 -23.79
C GLU A 224 -21.29 -14.93 -25.15
#